data_AF-A0A6A6EFT5-F1
#
_entry.id   AF-A0A6A6EFT5-F1
#
_cell.length_a   1.000
_cell.length_b   1.000
_cell.length_c   1.000
_cell.angle_alpha   90.00
_cell.angle_beta   90.00
_cell.angle_gamma   90.00
#
_symmetry.space_group_name_H-M   'P 1'
#
loop_
_entity.id
_entity.type
_entity.pdbx_description
1 polymer ?
#
loop_
_entity_poly.entity_id
_entity_poly.type
_entity_poly.pdbx_seq_one_letter_code
_entity_poly.pdbx_strand_id
1 'polypeptide(L)'
;MSFGVVDLASLVLQELATCEIIRKHPHPNIATYYGCLASDGRVIGLCFKRYPESLLDKINPDHLNKSTFILSEDRTAARKKAARYLPGIENGIRHLHAHGRNHNHVFYNVYDLVVVFIQIRNLCRQSMVL
;
A
#
# COMPACT_ATOMS: atom_id res chain seq x y z
N MET A 1 -4.18 34.34 -7.15
CA MET A 1 -4.04 33.18 -6.24
C MET A 1 -4.84 32.03 -6.85
N SER A 2 -4.19 31.16 -7.61
CA SER A 2 -4.84 29.98 -8.18
C SER A 2 -4.87 28.89 -7.12
N PHE A 3 -6.07 28.37 -6.83
CA PHE A 3 -6.23 27.15 -6.04
C PHE A 3 -5.47 26.03 -6.75
N GLY A 4 -4.44 25.50 -6.10
CA GLY A 4 -3.55 24.48 -6.64
C GLY A 4 -4.30 23.18 -6.86
N VAL A 5 -4.75 22.95 -8.09
CA VAL A 5 -5.23 21.63 -8.51
C VAL A 5 -4.00 20.73 -8.57
N VAL A 6 -3.91 19.79 -7.63
CA VAL A 6 -2.93 18.72 -7.69
C VAL A 6 -3.27 17.88 -8.92
N ASP A 7 -2.37 17.86 -9.90
CA ASP A 7 -2.54 17.09 -11.12
C ASP A 7 -2.35 15.58 -10.84
N LEU A 8 -3.29 14.77 -11.32
CA LEU A 8 -3.28 13.32 -11.14
C LEU A 8 -2.04 12.68 -11.76
N ALA A 9 -1.57 13.18 -12.91
CA ALA A 9 -0.37 12.62 -13.54
C ALA A 9 0.86 12.88 -12.67
N SER A 10 0.95 14.06 -12.05
CA SER A 10 2.00 14.41 -11.10
C SER A 10 2.00 13.50 -9.87
N LEU A 11 0.83 13.15 -9.32
CA LEU A 11 0.71 12.16 -8.22
C LEU A 11 1.19 10.77 -8.64
N VAL A 12 0.76 10.28 -9.80
CA VAL A 12 1.16 8.96 -10.31
C VAL A 12 2.67 8.89 -10.55
N LEU A 13 3.28 9.97 -11.07
CA LEU A 13 4.73 10.04 -11.25
C LEU A 13 5.49 10.03 -9.92
N GLN A 14 4.97 10.69 -8.88
CA GLN A 14 5.54 10.63 -7.52
C GLN A 14 5.45 9.22 -6.93
N GLU A 15 4.31 8.55 -7.09
CA GLU A 15 4.14 7.16 -6.67
C GLU A 15 5.09 6.21 -7.41
N LEU A 16 5.24 6.38 -8.74
CA LEU A 16 6.15 5.60 -9.55
C LEU A 16 7.61 5.81 -9.13
N ALA A 17 8.03 7.05 -8.90
CA ALA A 17 9.37 7.36 -8.40
C ALA A 17 9.65 6.67 -7.06
N THR A 18 8.66 6.65 -6.16
CA THR A 18 8.73 5.94 -4.88
C THR A 18 8.84 4.43 -5.10
N CYS A 19 8.04 3.86 -6.01
CA CYS A 19 8.09 2.43 -6.34
C CYS A 19 9.45 2.01 -6.91
N GLU A 20 10.07 2.85 -7.76
CA GLU A 20 11.42 2.59 -8.28
C GLU A 20 12.49 2.62 -7.19
N ILE A 21 12.33 3.45 -6.15
CA ILE A 21 13.22 3.43 -4.97
C ILE A 21 13.03 2.13 -4.20
N ILE A 22 11.79 1.73 -3.93
CA ILE A 22 11.46 0.47 -3.24
C ILE A 22 12.00 -0.73 -4.02
N ARG A 23 11.95 -0.71 -5.36
CA ARG A 23 12.50 -1.78 -6.22
C ARG A 23 14.00 -1.99 -6.01
N LYS A 24 14.75 -0.90 -5.83
CA LYS A 24 16.20 -0.92 -5.59
C LYS A 24 16.54 -1.40 -4.18
N HIS A 25 15.62 -1.25 -3.23
CA HIS A 25 15.78 -1.61 -1.83
C HIS A 25 14.65 -2.53 -1.36
N PRO A 26 14.60 -3.79 -1.85
CA PRO A 26 13.53 -4.72 -1.49
C PRO A 26 13.54 -5.02 0.01
N HIS A 27 12.35 -5.14 0.61
CA HIS A 27 12.18 -5.45 2.02
C HIS A 27 11.09 -6.52 2.20
N PRO A 28 11.27 -7.52 3.08
CA PRO A 28 10.32 -8.64 3.24
C PRO A 28 8.91 -8.24 3.68
N ASN A 29 8.76 -7.07 4.33
CA ASN A 29 7.46 -6.52 4.73
C ASN A 29 6.93 -5.44 3.77
N ILE A 30 7.49 -5.32 2.56
CA ILE A 30 7.02 -4.43 1.51
C ILE A 30 6.65 -5.26 0.28
N ALA A 31 5.57 -4.87 -0.41
CA ALA A 31 5.12 -5.57 -1.61
C ALA A 31 6.21 -5.48 -2.69
N THR A 32 6.52 -6.61 -3.32
CA THR A 32 7.50 -6.62 -4.40
C THR A 32 6.93 -5.90 -5.61
N TYR A 33 7.56 -4.79 -6.01
CA TYR A 33 7.26 -4.06 -7.22
C TYR A 33 8.15 -4.55 -8.37
N TYR A 34 7.56 -4.87 -9.52
CA TYR A 34 8.26 -5.37 -10.70
C TYR A 34 8.57 -4.28 -11.72
N GLY A 35 7.81 -3.19 -11.73
CA GLY A 35 7.95 -2.11 -12.70
C GLY A 35 6.60 -1.55 -13.13
N CYS A 36 6.61 -0.69 -14.15
CA CYS A 36 5.40 -0.14 -14.73
C CYS A 36 5.19 -0.66 -16.16
N LEU A 37 3.93 -0.71 -16.58
CA LEU A 37 3.55 -0.93 -17.97
C LEU A 37 3.29 0.42 -18.62
N ALA A 38 3.92 0.67 -19.76
CA ALA A 38 3.76 1.89 -20.54
C ALA A 38 3.33 1.59 -21.98
N SER A 39 2.43 2.41 -22.52
CA SER A 39 2.01 2.43 -23.93
C SER A 39 2.03 3.87 -24.42
N ASP A 40 2.56 4.10 -25.61
CA ASP A 40 2.59 5.43 -26.25
C ASP A 40 3.18 6.55 -25.36
N GLY A 41 4.24 6.20 -24.62
CA GLY A 41 4.91 7.12 -23.69
C GLY A 41 4.11 7.43 -22.42
N ARG A 42 3.00 6.74 -22.17
CA ARG A 42 2.16 6.92 -20.98
C ARG A 42 2.18 5.67 -20.11
N VAL A 43 2.31 5.86 -18.80
CA VAL A 43 2.17 4.78 -17.83
C VAL A 43 0.70 4.37 -17.76
N ILE A 44 0.42 3.12 -18.08
CA ILE A 44 -0.94 2.54 -18.07
C ILE A 44 -1.15 1.57 -16.90
N GLY A 45 -0.08 1.21 -16.18
CA GLY A 45 -0.20 0.37 -14.98
C GLY A 45 1.09 0.24 -14.18
N LEU A 46 0.93 -0.13 -12.91
CA LEU A 46 2.01 -0.54 -12.02
C LEU A 46 1.90 -2.05 -11.77
N CYS A 47 3.03 -2.75 -11.82
CA CYS A 47 3.10 -4.19 -11.71
C CYS A 47 3.71 -4.59 -10.36
N PHE A 48 2.93 -5.30 -9.54
CA PHE A 48 3.36 -5.83 -8.25
C PHE A 48 3.21 -7.34 -8.20
N LYS A 49 3.95 -7.98 -7.29
CA LYS A 49 3.70 -9.37 -6.93
C LYS A 49 2.27 -9.52 -6.41
N ARG A 50 1.53 -10.47 -6.99
CA ARG A 50 0.23 -10.88 -6.48
C ARG A 50 0.41 -11.68 -5.20
N TYR A 51 -0.27 -11.25 -4.14
CA TYR A 51 -0.36 -11.99 -2.88
C TYR A 51 -1.76 -12.62 -2.80
N PRO A 52 -1.87 -13.91 -2.43
CA PRO A 52 -3.14 -14.63 -2.48
C PRO A 52 -4.16 -14.15 -1.43
N GLU A 53 -3.68 -13.55 -0.34
CA GLU A 53 -4.49 -13.12 0.79
C GLU A 53 -4.01 -11.77 1.32
N SER A 54 -4.94 -10.90 1.67
CA SER A 54 -4.68 -9.67 2.40
C SER A 54 -4.64 -9.92 3.92
N LEU A 55 -4.12 -8.94 4.67
CA LEU A 55 -4.21 -8.98 6.12
C LEU A 55 -5.67 -9.02 6.59
N LEU A 56 -6.59 -8.33 5.90
CA LEU A 56 -8.01 -8.35 6.27
C LEU A 56 -8.57 -9.77 6.16
N ASP A 57 -8.31 -10.46 5.05
CA ASP A 57 -8.83 -11.82 4.83
C ASP A 57 -8.38 -12.76 5.97
N LYS A 58 -7.19 -12.52 6.51
CA LYS A 58 -6.68 -13.27 7.67
C LYS A 58 -7.32 -12.89 9.00
N ILE A 59 -7.67 -11.63 9.23
CA ILE A 59 -8.19 -11.17 10.54
C ILE A 59 -9.72 -11.08 10.61
N ASN A 60 -10.38 -11.03 9.46
CA ASN A 60 -11.83 -10.87 9.28
C ASN A 60 -12.27 -11.68 8.04
N PRO A 61 -12.20 -13.03 8.11
CA PRO A 61 -12.50 -13.90 6.96
C PRO A 61 -13.95 -13.80 6.49
N ASP A 62 -14.88 -13.47 7.39
CA ASP A 62 -16.29 -13.29 7.06
C ASP A 62 -16.60 -11.90 6.49
N HIS A 63 -15.57 -11.07 6.28
CA HIS A 63 -15.67 -9.72 5.74
C HIS A 63 -16.70 -8.84 6.47
N LEU A 64 -16.83 -9.02 7.78
CA LEU A 64 -17.77 -8.29 8.61
C LEU A 64 -17.51 -6.79 8.49
N ASN A 65 -18.57 -6.00 8.41
CA ASN A 65 -18.47 -4.55 8.50
C ASN A 65 -17.90 -4.14 9.87
N LYS A 66 -17.43 -2.89 9.99
CA LYS A 66 -16.76 -2.40 11.21
C LYS A 66 -17.58 -2.63 12.48
N SER A 67 -18.87 -2.33 12.45
CA SER A 67 -19.77 -2.43 13.60
C SER A 67 -19.93 -3.90 14.04
N THR A 68 -20.24 -4.78 13.09
CA THR A 68 -20.42 -6.22 13.34
C THR A 68 -19.11 -6.86 13.79
N PHE A 69 -17.97 -6.49 13.20
CA PHE A 69 -16.66 -7.00 13.59
C PHE A 69 -16.30 -6.62 15.03
N ILE A 70 -16.61 -5.38 15.46
CA ILE A 70 -16.32 -4.91 16.82
C ILE A 70 -17.16 -5.62 17.89
N LEU A 71 -18.38 -6.01 17.53
CA LEU A 71 -19.31 -6.71 18.41
C LEU A 71 -19.14 -8.24 18.36
N SER A 72 -18.38 -8.77 17.40
CA SER A 72 -18.13 -10.21 17.27
C SER A 72 -17.38 -10.78 18.49
N GLU A 73 -17.77 -11.98 18.91
CA GLU A 73 -17.08 -12.72 19.97
C GLU A 73 -15.62 -13.03 19.60
N ASP A 74 -15.35 -13.20 18.31
CA ASP A 74 -14.03 -13.46 17.75
C ASP A 74 -13.07 -12.26 17.77
N ARG A 75 -13.54 -11.05 18.10
CA ARG A 75 -12.73 -9.82 18.08
C ARG A 75 -11.43 -9.95 18.88
N THR A 76 -11.47 -10.59 20.04
CA THR A 76 -10.28 -10.77 20.89
C THR A 76 -9.26 -11.67 20.21
N ALA A 77 -9.70 -12.78 19.63
CA ALA A 77 -8.86 -13.68 18.85
C ALA A 77 -8.29 -12.98 17.60
N ALA A 78 -9.12 -12.23 16.87
CA ALA A 78 -8.72 -11.44 15.72
C ALA A 78 -7.67 -10.37 16.10
N ARG A 79 -7.83 -9.68 17.23
CA ARG A 79 -6.85 -8.71 17.74
C ARG A 79 -5.52 -9.38 18.11
N LYS A 80 -5.56 -10.56 18.77
CA LYS A 80 -4.35 -11.34 19.09
C LYS A 80 -3.65 -11.83 17.81
N LYS A 81 -4.42 -12.24 16.79
CA LYS A 81 -3.89 -12.62 15.47
C LYS A 81 -3.27 -11.41 14.76
N ALA A 82 -3.93 -10.25 14.76
CA ALA A 82 -3.45 -9.01 14.19
C ALA A 82 -2.13 -8.54 14.82
N ALA A 83 -1.99 -8.69 16.15
CA ALA A 83 -0.78 -8.31 16.88
C ALA A 83 0.50 -9.01 16.36
N ARG A 84 0.39 -10.22 15.80
CA ARG A 84 1.52 -10.95 15.21
C ARG A 84 2.10 -10.26 13.98
N TYR A 85 1.32 -9.41 13.29
CA TYR A 85 1.75 -8.72 12.08
C TYR A 85 2.29 -7.31 12.36
N LEU A 86 2.04 -6.74 13.55
CA LEU A 86 2.47 -5.39 13.89
C LEU A 86 3.98 -5.18 13.75
N PRO A 87 4.88 -6.09 14.20
CA PRO A 87 6.31 -5.90 14.02
C PRO A 87 6.72 -5.84 12.54
N GLY A 88 6.07 -6.65 11.68
CA GLY A 88 6.33 -6.63 10.24
C GLY A 88 5.86 -5.32 9.60
N ILE A 89 4.67 -4.84 9.96
CA ILE A 89 4.14 -3.55 9.50
C ILE A 89 5.07 -2.41 9.92
N GLU A 90 5.51 -2.41 11.19
CA GLU A 90 6.43 -1.41 11.72
C GLU A 90 7.77 -1.43 10.97
N ASN A 91 8.37 -2.60 10.75
CA ASN A 91 9.61 -2.72 9.99
C ASN A 91 9.47 -2.23 8.55
N GLY A 92 8.34 -2.53 7.88
CA GLY A 92 8.05 -2.01 6.55
C GLY A 92 7.96 -0.49 6.52
N ILE A 93 7.24 0.12 7.47
CA ILE A 93 7.13 1.58 7.59
C ILE A 93 8.50 2.22 7.87
N ARG A 94 9.28 1.66 8.81
CA ARG A 94 10.64 2.14 9.11
C ARG A 94 11.54 2.09 7.89
N HIS A 95 11.46 1.01 7.10
CA HIS A 95 12.21 0.88 5.85
C HIS A 95 11.80 1.95 4.85
N LEU A 96 10.50 2.21 4.65
CA LEU A 96 10.02 3.27 3.78
C LEU A 96 10.53 4.65 4.23
N HIS A 97 10.46 4.95 5.53
CA HIS A 97 10.98 6.20 6.10
C HIS A 97 12.49 6.36 5.91
N ALA A 98 13.26 5.28 5.99
CA ALA A 98 14.70 5.33 5.77
C ALA A 98 15.07 5.71 4.33
N HIS A 99 14.24 5.33 3.36
CA HIS A 99 14.48 5.57 1.93
C HIS A 99 13.75 6.81 1.39
N GLY A 100 12.77 7.35 2.11
CA GLY A 100 12.01 8.57 1.77
C GLY A 100 12.81 9.88 1.86
N ARG A 101 14.13 9.84 1.74
CA ARG A 101 15.03 10.99 1.93
C ARG A 101 15.05 11.99 0.78
N ASN A 102 14.27 11.76 -0.28
CA ASN A 102 14.19 12.68 -1.41
C ASN A 102 12.80 13.33 -1.43
N HIS A 103 12.79 14.63 -1.10
CA HIS A 103 11.69 15.59 -1.18
C HIS A 103 10.88 15.79 0.10
N ASN A 104 11.43 16.69 0.92
CA ASN A 104 10.66 17.67 1.68
C ASN A 104 9.64 18.35 0.74
N HIS A 105 8.39 18.47 1.22
CA HIS A 105 7.20 19.15 0.68
C HIS A 105 6.08 18.26 0.13
N VAL A 106 4.99 18.28 0.90
CA VAL A 106 3.62 17.77 0.66
C VAL A 106 3.39 16.31 1.11
N PHE A 107 3.16 16.20 2.43
CA PHE A 107 2.45 15.14 3.15
C PHE A 107 2.90 13.68 2.96
N TYR A 108 4.00 13.31 3.63
CA TYR A 108 4.02 11.99 4.30
C TYR A 108 3.22 12.09 5.58
N ASN A 109 1.90 12.26 5.45
CA ASN A 109 1.03 11.85 6.54
C ASN A 109 1.04 10.33 6.50
N VAL A 110 1.25 9.71 7.66
CA VAL A 110 1.31 8.26 7.88
C VAL A 110 0.07 7.50 7.34
N TYR A 111 -0.93 8.23 6.82
CA TYR A 111 -2.12 7.77 6.13
C TYR A 111 -1.90 7.43 4.63
N ASP A 112 -0.94 8.02 3.90
CA ASP A 112 -0.81 7.80 2.44
C ASP A 112 0.11 6.64 2.03
N LEU A 113 1.06 6.22 2.87
CA LEU A 113 1.78 4.95 2.62
C LEU A 113 1.00 3.73 3.11
N VAL A 114 0.08 3.95 4.06
CA VAL A 114 -0.97 2.97 4.33
C VAL A 114 -1.89 2.88 3.12
N VAL A 115 -2.08 3.93 2.31
CA VAL A 115 -2.76 3.86 1.01
C VAL A 115 -1.94 3.06 -0.01
N VAL A 116 -0.61 2.99 -0.01
CA VAL A 116 0.10 2.06 -0.92
C VAL A 116 -0.14 0.58 -0.56
N PHE A 117 -0.42 0.25 0.70
CA PHE A 117 -0.78 -1.12 1.10
C PHE A 117 -2.30 -1.39 1.23
N ILE A 118 -3.11 -0.37 1.46
CA ILE A 118 -4.58 -0.42 1.51
C ILE A 118 -5.19 -0.21 0.11
N GLN A 119 -4.56 0.54 -0.80
CA GLN A 119 -4.93 0.55 -2.23
C GLN A 119 -4.54 -0.73 -2.93
N ILE A 120 -3.60 -1.53 -2.43
CA ILE A 120 -3.45 -2.90 -2.90
C ILE A 120 -4.74 -3.71 -2.64
N ARG A 121 -5.67 -3.30 -1.77
CA ARG A 121 -7.02 -3.92 -1.73
C ARG A 121 -7.89 -3.61 -2.94
N ASN A 122 -7.65 -2.51 -3.65
CA ASN A 122 -8.38 -2.17 -4.88
C ASN A 122 -7.59 -2.55 -6.14
N LEU A 123 -6.27 -2.42 -6.13
CA LEU A 123 -5.40 -2.79 -7.25
C LEU A 123 -5.10 -4.29 -7.31
N CYS A 124 -4.94 -5.06 -6.22
CA CYS A 124 -4.84 -6.53 -6.38
C CYS A 124 -6.16 -7.22 -6.77
N ARG A 125 -7.29 -6.48 -6.82
CA ARG A 125 -8.55 -6.94 -7.40
C ARG A 125 -8.81 -6.42 -8.83
N GLN A 126 -8.10 -5.38 -9.28
CA GLN A 126 -8.34 -4.73 -10.59
C GLN A 126 -7.08 -4.44 -11.45
N SER A 127 -5.87 -4.68 -10.96
CA SER A 127 -4.65 -4.57 -11.76
C SER A 127 -4.56 -5.79 -12.65
N MET A 128 -4.61 -5.49 -13.95
CA MET A 128 -4.41 -6.42 -15.06
C MET A 128 -3.32 -7.43 -14.73
N VAL A 129 -3.76 -8.68 -14.59
CA VAL A 129 -2.92 -9.86 -14.49
C VAL A 129 -2.22 -10.01 -15.83
N LEU A 130 -0.89 -9.95 -15.81
CA LEU A 130 -0.07 -10.73 -16.75
C LEU A 130 0.44 -11.95 -15.99
#